data_AF-A0A3G9J1D4-F1
#
_entry.id   AF-A0A3G9J1D4-F1
#
_cell.length_a   1.000
_cell.length_b   1.000
_cell.length_c   1.000
_cell.angle_alpha   90.00
_cell.angle_beta   90.00
_cell.angle_gamma   90.00
#
_symmetry.space_group_name_H-M   'P 1'
#
loop_
_entity.id
_entity.type
_entity.pdbx_description
1 polymer ?
#
loop_
_entity_poly.entity_id
_entity_poly.type
_entity_poly.pdbx_seq_one_letter_code
_entity_poly.pdbx_strand_id
1 'polypeptide(L)' 'MIAQGIIVQGNSVLMVKQFVQRGDIVWNFPGGGIEENETPEQACLREVKEETLKLHGLT' A
#
# COMPACT_ATOMS: atom_id res chain seq x y z
N MET A 1 -5.25 7.25 -12.09
CA MET A 1 -5.82 5.92 -11.76
C MET A 1 -5.10 5.41 -10.53
N ILE A 2 -5.69 4.52 -9.73
CA ILE A 2 -5.05 3.93 -8.55
C ILE A 2 -4.93 2.41 -8.69
N ALA A 3 -3.93 1.83 -8.02
CA ALA A 3 -3.78 0.40 -7.84
C ALA A 3 -3.65 0.07 -6.35
N GLN A 4 -4.26 -1.02 -5.90
CA GLN A 4 -4.23 -1.48 -4.49
C GLN A 4 -3.96 -2.97 -4.41
N GLY A 5 -3.20 -3.37 -3.40
CA GLY A 5 -2.88 -4.76 -3.11
C GLY A 5 -3.60 -5.28 -1.86
N ILE A 6 -4.28 -6.42 -1.97
CA ILE A 6 -4.83 -7.14 -0.82
C ILE A 6 -3.95 -8.36 -0.56
N ILE A 7 -3.18 -8.32 0.54
CA ILE A 7 -2.31 -9.41 0.96
C ILE A 7 -3.02 -10.20 2.05
N VAL A 8 -3.27 -11.49 1.79
CA VAL A 8 -3.95 -12.40 2.70
C VAL A 8 -2.94 -13.38 3.27
N GLN A 9 -2.90 -13.50 4.60
CA GLN A 9 -2.11 -14.52 5.29
C GLN A 9 -3.00 -15.24 6.32
N GLY A 10 -3.36 -16.49 6.02
CA GLY A 10 -4.32 -17.25 6.83
C GLY A 10 -5.66 -16.53 6.88
N ASN A 11 -6.06 -16.09 8.08
CA ASN A 11 -7.33 -15.40 8.32
C ASN A 11 -7.17 -13.88 8.53
N SER A 12 -6.02 -13.33 8.12
CA SER A 12 -5.64 -11.93 8.30
C SER A 12 -5.38 -11.26 6.95
N VAL A 13 -5.63 -9.94 6.89
CA VAL A 13 -5.27 -9.08 5.76
C VAL A 13 -4.31 -7.99 6.19
N LEU A 14 -3.37 -7.63 5.33
CA LEU A 14 -2.45 -6.51 5.58
C LEU A 14 -3.16 -5.17 5.32
N MET A 15 -3.05 -4.25 6.27
CA MET A 15 -3.53 -2.88 6.14
C MET A 15 -2.44 -1.89 6.57
N VAL A 16 -2.43 -0.71 5.95
CA VAL A 16 -1.55 0.40 6.29
C VAL A 16 -2.32 1.46 7.07
N LYS A 17 -1.67 2.05 8.07
CA LYS A 17 -2.23 3.13 8.88
C LYS A 17 -1.88 4.46 8.23
N GLN A 18 -2.88 5.15 7.68
CA GLN A 18 -2.70 6.44 7.01
C GLN A 18 -3.21 7.59 7.90
N PHE A 19 -2.41 8.65 7.99
CA PHE A 19 -2.82 9.91 8.61
C PHE A 19 -3.44 10.81 7.55
N VAL A 20 -4.71 11.18 7.71
CA VAL A 20 -5.37 12.12 6.80
C VAL A 20 -5.33 13.54 7.37
N GLN A 21 -5.36 14.55 6.50
CA GLN A 21 -5.15 15.97 6.84
C GLN A 21 -6.09 16.53 7.92
N ARG A 22 -7.17 15.83 8.29
CA ARG A 22 -8.11 16.22 9.35
C ARG A 22 -7.79 15.66 10.74
N GLY A 23 -6.66 14.96 10.89
CA GLY A 23 -6.26 14.33 12.16
C GLY A 23 -6.89 12.96 12.39
N ASP A 24 -7.71 12.49 11.47
CA ASP A 24 -8.25 11.14 11.51
C ASP A 24 -7.18 10.12 11.08
N ILE A 25 -7.25 8.94 11.70
CA ILE A 25 -6.50 7.76 11.28
C ILE A 25 -7.45 6.88 10.48
N VAL A 26 -7.04 6.49 9.28
CA VAL A 26 -7.75 5.50 8.48
C VAL A 26 -6.86 4.30 8.23
N TRP A 27 -7.48 3.13 8.18
CA TRP A 27 -6.84 1.90 7.73
C TRP A 27 -7.22 1.68 6.27
N ASN A 28 -6.21 1.45 5.44
CA ASN A 28 -6.40 1.20 4.02
C ASN A 28 -5.56 0.02 3.56
N PHE A 29 -5.85 -0.50 2.37
CA PHE A 29 -4.93 -1.44 1.72
C PHE A 29 -3.74 -0.67 1.15
N PRO A 30 -2.54 -1.29 1.13
CA PRO A 30 -1.38 -0.68 0.53
C PRO A 30 -1.63 -0.40 -0.96
N GLY A 31 -1.26 0.79 -1.41
CA GLY A 31 -1.58 1.22 -2.77
C GLY A 31 -1.46 2.72 -2.98
N GLY A 32 -1.43 3.11 -4.25
CA GLY A 32 -1.20 4.49 -4.64
C GLY A 32 -1.51 4.76 -6.10
N GLY A 33 -0.94 5.86 -6.59
CA GLY A 33 -1.14 6.31 -7.97
C GLY A 33 -0.40 5.42 -8.96
N ILE A 34 -1.03 5.14 -10.09
CA ILE A 34 -0.33 4.57 -11.24
C ILE A 34 0.46 5.70 -11.92
N GLU A 35 1.77 5.52 -12.05
CA GLU A 35 2.66 6.51 -12.68
C GLU A 35 2.66 6.39 -14.21
N GLU A 36 3.25 7.39 -14.89
CA GLU A 36 3.41 7.34 -16.33
C GLU A 36 4.31 6.15 -16.73
N ASN A 37 3.85 5.37 -17.71
CA ASN A 37 4.51 4.16 -18.22
C ASN A 37 4.47 2.93 -17.29
N GLU A 38 3.63 2.93 -16.25
CA GLU A 38 3.34 1.74 -15.45
C GLU A 38 2.02 1.05 -15.88
N THR A 39 1.99 -0.27 -15.85
CA THR A 39 0.73 -1.03 -15.80
C THR A 39 0.14 -0.99 -14.38
N PRO A 40 -1.18 -1.22 -14.21
CA PRO A 40 -1.78 -1.34 -12.87
C PRO A 40 -1.10 -2.38 -11.97
N GLU A 41 -0.64 -3.50 -12.53
CA GLU A 41 0.07 -4.56 -11.80
C GLU A 41 1.46 -4.08 -11.33
N GLN A 42 2.19 -3.34 -12.18
CA GLN A 42 3.49 -2.76 -11.81
C GLN A 42 3.33 -1.75 -10.67
N ALA A 43 2.36 -0.83 -10.79
CA ALA A 43 2.04 0.13 -9.74
C ALA A 43 1.65 -0.56 -8.42
N CYS A 44 0.80 -1.60 -8.49
CA CYS A 44 0.42 -2.38 -7.31
C CYS A 44 1.63 -2.99 -6.59
N LEU A 45 2.53 -3.64 -7.33
CA LEU A 45 3.73 -4.25 -6.74
C LEU A 45 4.68 -3.22 -6.14
N ARG A 46 4.90 -2.07 -6.81
CA ARG A 46 5.73 -0.97 -6.33
C ARG A 46 5.17 -0.39 -5.02
N GLU A 47 3.90 0.00 -5.02
CA GLU A 47 3.25 0.63 -3.86
C GLU A 47 3.21 -0.31 -2.65
N VAL A 48 2.84 -1.59 -2.86
CA VAL A 48 2.89 -2.60 -1.78
C VAL A 48 4.29 -2.70 -1.22
N LYS A 49 5.33 -2.73 -2.05
CA LYS A 49 6.72 -2.80 -1.61
C LYS A 49 7.12 -1.55 -0.82
N GLU A 50 6.79 -0.36 -1.30
CA GLU A 50 7.18 0.92 -0.69
C GLU A 50 6.53 1.17 0.68
N GLU A 51 5.25 0.81 0.83
CA GLU A 51 4.52 1.06 2.08
C GLU A 51 4.75 -0.03 3.14
N THR A 52 5.11 -1.26 2.72
CA THR A 52 5.24 -2.40 3.64
C THR A 52 6.68 -2.74 4.01
N LEU A 53 7.67 -2.49 3.14
CA LEU A 53 9.09 -2.69 3.50
C LEU A 53 9.60 -1.66 4.50
N LYS A 54 8.93 -0.52 4.66
CA LYS A 54 9.23 0.46 5.71
C LYS A 54 8.90 -0.03 7.13
N LEU A 55 8.21 -1.17 7.26
CA LEU A 55 7.72 -1.67 8.56
C LEU A 55 8.77 -2.40 9.39
N HIS A 56 9.90 -2.79 8.80
CA HIS A 56 11.05 -3.31 9.54
C HIS A 56 12.31 -2.62 9.02
N GLY A 57 13.13 -2.07 9.91
CA GLY A 57 14.45 -1.50 9.60
C GLY A 57 15.45 -2.56 9.11
N LEU A 58 15.10 -3.25 8.03
CA LEU A 58 15.91 -4.23 7.32
C LEU A 58 16.37 -3.57 6.02
N THR A 59 17.36 -2.70 6.17
CA THR A 59 18.41 -2.46 5.16
C THR A 59 19.61 -3.32 5.52
#